data_AF-A0A951KMW1-F1
#
_entry.id   AF-A0A951KMW1-F1
#
_cell.length_a   1.000
_cell.length_b   1.000
_cell.length_c   1.000
_cell.angle_alpha   90.00
_cell.angle_beta   90.00
_cell.angle_gamma   90.00
#
_symmetry.space_group_name_H-M   'P 1'
#
loop_
_entity.id
_entity.type
_entity.pdbx_description
1 polymer ?
#
loop_
_entity_poly.entity_id
_entity_poly.type
_entity_poly.pdbx_seq_one_letter_code
_entity_poly.pdbx_strand_id
1 'polypeptide(L)'
;MPSFGGMSTVWNTIKEINVGDIRETAERPVHLAIIGTPEDRSAAIRALYSGPSRYGPAERALVREYDVPLPRDRQSEVGRSDLALLIVDARADVSVDAEAVADKLSILAIPRVVLLIGAEQMPRVDGGNMWYLPGAVTVFAADSQPATLLKQLAPAIVEQLPDELRVAAARQLPGLRDAVARSLIGESSFSNASYAFTSGLSEMVPV
;
A
#
# COMPACT_ATOMS: atom_id res chain seq x y z
N MET A 1 25.44 -14.62 -45.06
CA MET A 1 23.99 -14.46 -44.82
C MET A 1 23.76 -14.52 -43.32
N PRO A 2 23.38 -13.42 -42.63
CA PRO A 2 23.11 -13.47 -41.20
C PRO A 2 21.67 -13.92 -40.92
N SER A 3 21.51 -14.75 -39.88
CA SER A 3 20.29 -15.46 -39.53
C SER A 3 19.27 -14.60 -38.78
N PHE A 4 18.02 -14.65 -39.23
CA PHE A 4 16.80 -14.07 -38.63
C PHE A 4 16.34 -14.79 -37.33
N GLY A 5 17.25 -15.17 -36.42
CA GLY A 5 16.95 -16.00 -35.26
C GLY A 5 16.62 -15.27 -33.94
N GLY A 6 16.87 -13.95 -33.85
CA GLY A 6 16.78 -13.21 -32.59
C GLY A 6 15.40 -12.59 -32.28
N MET A 7 14.51 -12.48 -33.27
CA MET A 7 13.21 -11.79 -33.10
C MET A 7 12.12 -12.67 -32.48
N SER A 8 12.24 -14.00 -32.53
CA SER A 8 11.23 -14.92 -31.99
C SER A 8 11.35 -15.11 -30.47
N THR A 9 12.56 -15.02 -29.92
CA THR A 9 12.81 -15.23 -28.49
C THR A 9 12.25 -14.08 -27.65
N VAL A 10 12.40 -12.83 -28.09
CA VAL A 10 11.79 -11.66 -27.43
C VAL A 10 10.26 -11.71 -27.52
N TRP A 11 9.70 -12.19 -28.63
CA TRP A 11 8.26 -12.36 -28.79
C TRP A 11 7.67 -13.48 -27.92
N ASN A 12 8.46 -14.51 -27.59
CA ASN A 12 8.03 -15.57 -26.68
C ASN A 12 8.05 -15.13 -25.21
N THR A 13 9.04 -14.32 -24.80
CA THR A 13 9.07 -13.73 -23.44
C THR A 13 7.93 -12.73 -23.21
N ILE A 14 7.49 -12.00 -24.25
CA ILE A 14 6.30 -11.14 -24.17
C ILE A 14 5.00 -11.97 -24.13
N LYS A 15 4.98 -13.16 -24.74
CA LYS A 15 3.85 -14.11 -24.67
C LYS A 15 3.76 -14.90 -23.36
N GLU A 16 4.84 -14.96 -22.59
CA GLU A 16 4.85 -15.56 -21.25
C GLU A 16 4.13 -14.71 -20.21
N ILE A 17 3.87 -13.43 -20.52
CA ILE A 17 2.94 -12.61 -19.78
C ILE A 17 1.53 -12.93 -20.26
N ASN A 18 0.91 -13.92 -19.61
CA ASN A 18 -0.48 -14.28 -19.89
C ASN A 18 -1.40 -13.12 -19.49
N VAL A 19 -1.94 -12.44 -20.51
CA VAL A 19 -2.88 -11.32 -20.34
C VAL A 19 -4.14 -11.74 -19.55
N GLY A 20 -4.50 -13.02 -19.61
CA GLY A 20 -5.57 -13.61 -18.81
C GLY A 20 -5.26 -13.57 -17.31
N ASP A 21 -4.06 -14.00 -16.91
CA ASP A 21 -3.63 -14.04 -15.51
C ASP A 21 -3.49 -12.63 -14.93
N ILE A 22 -2.99 -11.67 -15.74
CA ILE A 22 -2.97 -10.24 -15.36
C ILE A 22 -4.38 -9.74 -15.13
N ARG A 23 -5.32 -10.09 -16.02
CA ARG A 23 -6.71 -9.63 -15.91
C ARG A 23 -7.38 -10.20 -14.68
N GLU A 24 -7.24 -11.49 -14.42
CA GLU A 24 -7.79 -12.16 -13.23
C GLU A 24 -7.22 -11.55 -11.95
N THR A 25 -5.90 -11.35 -11.89
CA THR A 25 -5.21 -10.71 -10.77
C THR A 25 -5.70 -9.27 -10.57
N ALA A 26 -5.84 -8.50 -11.64
CA ALA A 26 -6.30 -7.11 -11.59
C ALA A 26 -7.80 -6.96 -11.23
N GLU A 27 -8.60 -8.01 -11.41
CA GLU A 27 -10.03 -8.04 -11.06
C GLU A 27 -10.26 -8.54 -9.61
N ARG A 28 -9.22 -8.97 -8.87
CA ARG A 28 -9.35 -9.42 -7.47
C ARG A 28 -9.86 -8.29 -6.56
N PRO A 29 -10.75 -8.61 -5.60
CA PRO A 29 -11.17 -7.64 -4.59
C PRO A 29 -10.00 -7.28 -3.67
N VAL A 30 -9.88 -6.01 -3.30
CA VAL A 30 -8.89 -5.52 -2.32
C VAL A 30 -9.61 -4.81 -1.18
N HIS A 31 -9.56 -5.38 0.02
CA HIS A 31 -10.23 -4.87 1.22
C HIS A 31 -9.26 -4.08 2.10
N LEU A 32 -9.47 -2.77 2.21
CA LEU A 32 -8.71 -1.92 3.14
C LEU A 32 -9.59 -1.57 4.34
N ALA A 33 -9.09 -1.76 5.56
CA ALA A 33 -9.71 -1.21 6.76
C ALA A 33 -9.08 0.15 7.06
N ILE A 34 -9.87 1.22 7.11
CA ILE A 34 -9.40 2.55 7.50
C ILE A 34 -10.06 2.92 8.83
N ILE A 35 -9.23 3.09 9.85
CA ILE A 35 -9.65 3.37 11.22
C ILE A 35 -9.14 4.76 11.61
N GLY A 36 -10.01 5.61 12.14
CA GLY A 36 -9.65 6.98 12.53
C GLY A 36 -10.87 7.83 12.84
N THR A 37 -10.70 9.13 13.01
CA THR A 37 -11.83 10.07 13.13
C THR A 37 -12.54 10.25 11.77
N PRO A 38 -13.84 10.61 11.72
CA PRO A 38 -14.53 10.82 10.44
C PRO A 38 -13.86 11.84 9.52
N GLU A 39 -13.27 12.90 10.11
CA GLU A 39 -12.59 13.94 9.35
C GLU A 39 -11.31 13.41 8.69
N ASP A 40 -10.45 12.76 9.48
CA ASP A 40 -9.16 12.25 9.01
C ASP A 40 -9.34 11.11 8.00
N ARG A 41 -10.28 10.19 8.25
CA ARG A 41 -10.63 9.12 7.30
C ARG A 41 -11.11 9.70 5.98
N SER A 42 -12.00 10.69 6.02
CA SER A 42 -12.54 11.29 4.80
C SER A 42 -11.43 11.93 3.96
N ALA A 43 -10.45 12.57 4.60
CA ALA A 43 -9.28 13.11 3.91
C ALA A 43 -8.42 12.03 3.24
N ALA A 44 -8.09 10.95 3.96
CA ALA A 44 -7.31 9.83 3.42
C ALA A 44 -8.06 9.09 2.30
N ILE A 45 -9.36 8.86 2.45
CA ILE A 45 -10.20 8.21 1.42
C ILE A 45 -10.25 9.06 0.17
N ARG A 46 -10.48 10.37 0.30
CA ARG A 46 -10.42 11.30 -0.84
C ARG A 46 -9.07 11.26 -1.54
N ALA A 47 -7.98 11.16 -0.78
CA ALA A 47 -6.64 11.00 -1.33
C ALA A 47 -6.52 9.71 -2.16
N LEU A 48 -6.95 8.56 -1.63
CA LEU A 48 -6.89 7.26 -2.30
C LEU A 48 -7.75 7.19 -3.57
N TYR A 49 -8.88 7.89 -3.60
CA TYR A 49 -9.75 8.00 -4.77
C TYR A 49 -9.37 9.13 -5.73
N SER A 50 -8.39 9.96 -5.38
CA SER A 50 -7.99 11.07 -6.24
C SER A 50 -7.30 10.57 -7.51
N GLY A 51 -7.65 11.18 -8.65
CA GLY A 51 -7.07 10.86 -9.94
C GLY A 51 -8.11 10.53 -11.01
N PRO A 52 -7.70 10.48 -12.29
CA PRO A 52 -8.62 10.25 -13.40
C PRO A 52 -9.15 8.81 -13.36
N SER A 53 -10.44 8.61 -13.06
CA SER A 53 -11.03 7.28 -13.14
C SER A 53 -11.35 6.92 -14.59
N ARG A 54 -10.49 6.11 -15.22
CA ARG A 54 -10.71 5.57 -16.58
C ARG A 54 -11.69 4.41 -16.61
N TYR A 55 -11.87 3.76 -15.47
CA TYR A 55 -12.88 2.74 -15.26
C TYR A 55 -14.09 3.45 -14.64
N GLY A 56 -15.31 3.08 -15.03
CA GLY A 56 -16.55 3.63 -14.47
C GLY A 56 -16.56 3.55 -12.94
N PRO A 57 -17.56 4.14 -12.24
CA PRO A 57 -17.60 4.10 -10.78
C PRO A 57 -17.43 2.64 -10.36
N ALA A 58 -16.25 2.30 -9.82
CA ALA A 58 -15.98 0.97 -9.32
C ALA A 58 -17.13 0.68 -8.37
N GLU A 59 -17.87 -0.40 -8.59
CA GLU A 59 -19.01 -0.76 -7.76
C GLU A 59 -18.54 -0.87 -6.32
N ARG A 60 -18.68 0.25 -5.60
CA ARG A 60 -18.37 0.52 -4.20
C ARG A 60 -16.95 0.18 -3.79
N ALA A 61 -16.29 1.21 -3.26
CA ALA A 61 -15.12 1.11 -2.42
C ALA A 61 -15.18 -0.13 -1.50
N LEU A 62 -14.20 -1.03 -1.64
CA LEU A 62 -13.91 -2.09 -0.68
C LEU A 62 -13.14 -1.55 0.56
N VAL A 63 -12.96 -0.23 0.62
CA VAL A 63 -12.52 0.49 1.80
C VAL A 63 -13.64 0.42 2.84
N ARG A 64 -13.34 -0.22 3.97
CA ARG A 64 -14.22 -0.27 5.13
C ARG A 64 -13.76 0.75 6.15
N GLU A 65 -14.67 1.62 6.54
CA GLU A 65 -14.43 2.66 7.51
C GLU A 65 -14.79 2.19 8.91
N TYR A 66 -13.94 2.49 9.88
CA TYR A 66 -14.17 2.21 11.28
C TYR A 66 -13.87 3.44 12.12
N ASP A 67 -14.76 3.75 13.05
CA ASP A 67 -14.55 4.82 14.03
C ASP A 67 -13.57 4.37 15.13
N VAL A 68 -13.00 5.36 15.82
CA VAL A 68 -12.26 5.20 17.06
C VAL A 68 -13.19 5.65 18.20
N PRO A 69 -13.50 4.81 19.20
CA PRO A 69 -12.98 3.45 19.43
C PRO A 69 -13.59 2.38 18.52
N LEU A 70 -12.78 1.36 18.16
CA LEU A 70 -13.23 0.22 17.34
C LEU A 70 -14.14 -0.73 18.15
N PRO A 71 -15.42 -0.92 17.73
CA PRO A 71 -16.35 -1.86 18.36
C PRO A 71 -15.85 -3.31 18.32
N ARG A 72 -16.19 -4.11 19.34
CA ARG A 72 -15.69 -5.50 19.46
C ARG A 72 -16.16 -6.43 18.34
N ASP A 73 -17.41 -6.27 17.91
CA ASP A 73 -18.02 -7.00 16.79
C ASP A 73 -17.29 -6.74 15.46
N ARG A 74 -16.74 -5.54 15.29
CA ARG A 74 -16.03 -5.11 14.08
C ARG A 74 -14.57 -5.55 13.99
N GLN A 75 -13.96 -6.03 15.08
CA GLN A 75 -12.57 -6.51 15.06
C GLN A 75 -12.37 -7.67 14.09
N SER A 76 -13.33 -8.60 14.06
CA SER A 76 -13.31 -9.76 13.16
C SER A 76 -13.40 -9.34 11.69
N GLU A 77 -14.02 -8.19 11.40
CA GLU A 77 -14.11 -7.66 10.04
C GLU A 77 -12.80 -7.01 9.60
N VAL A 78 -12.13 -6.28 10.49
CA VAL A 78 -10.80 -5.70 10.22
C VAL A 78 -9.78 -6.79 9.96
N GLY A 79 -9.82 -7.89 10.73
CA GLY A 79 -8.94 -9.04 10.52
C GLY A 79 -9.12 -9.79 9.19
N ARG A 80 -10.18 -9.48 8.41
CA ARG A 80 -10.43 -10.01 7.07
C ARG A 80 -10.00 -9.06 5.94
N SER A 81 -9.43 -7.90 6.29
CA SER A 81 -8.89 -6.95 5.34
C SER A 81 -7.49 -7.37 4.90
N ASP A 82 -7.10 -6.96 3.70
CA ASP A 82 -5.76 -7.17 3.14
C ASP A 82 -4.72 -6.22 3.78
N LEU A 83 -5.18 -5.09 4.33
CA LEU A 83 -4.37 -4.12 5.06
C LEU A 83 -5.25 -3.26 5.98
N ALA A 84 -4.72 -2.92 7.16
CA ALA A 84 -5.32 -1.96 8.09
C ALA A 84 -4.52 -0.64 8.14
N LEU A 85 -5.22 0.49 8.01
CA LEU A 85 -4.69 1.84 8.13
C LEU A 85 -5.30 2.51 9.37
N LEU A 86 -4.48 2.74 10.39
CA LEU A 86 -4.86 3.56 11.55
C LEU A 86 -4.41 5.00 11.34
N ILE A 87 -5.33 5.95 11.39
CA ILE A 87 -5.06 7.37 11.26
C ILE A 87 -5.20 8.05 12.63
N VAL A 88 -4.17 8.79 13.01
CA VAL A 88 -4.09 9.49 14.30
C VAL A 88 -3.68 10.93 14.04
N ASP A 89 -4.46 11.89 14.55
CA ASP A 89 -4.00 13.28 14.68
C ASP A 89 -2.94 13.34 15.78
N ALA A 90 -1.70 13.57 15.36
CA ALA A 90 -0.52 13.58 16.22
C ALA A 90 -0.13 15.02 16.65
N ARG A 91 -0.99 16.01 16.40
CA ARG A 91 -0.83 17.37 16.96
C ARG A 91 -1.07 17.43 18.47
N ALA A 92 -1.78 16.43 19.00
CA ALA A 92 -2.02 16.22 20.42
C ALA A 92 -1.47 14.85 20.84
N ASP A 93 -1.47 14.58 22.15
CA ASP A 93 -1.17 13.26 22.68
C ASP A 93 -2.20 12.24 22.18
N VAL A 94 -1.74 11.00 21.97
CA VAL A 94 -2.59 9.93 21.44
C VAL A 94 -3.70 9.62 22.44
N SER A 95 -4.94 9.58 21.94
CA SER A 95 -6.10 9.28 22.78
C SER A 95 -6.09 7.83 23.25
N VAL A 96 -6.67 7.60 24.44
CA VAL A 96 -6.85 6.25 25.02
C VAL A 96 -7.61 5.32 24.05
N ASP A 97 -8.57 5.85 23.30
CA ASP A 97 -9.31 5.07 22.31
C ASP A 97 -8.44 4.67 21.11
N ALA A 98 -7.55 5.55 20.64
CA ALA A 98 -6.61 5.24 19.57
C ALA A 98 -5.55 4.22 20.02
N GLU A 99 -5.07 4.34 21.26
CA GLU A 99 -4.19 3.35 21.89
C GLU A 99 -4.88 1.97 22.00
N ALA A 100 -6.11 1.92 22.49
CA ALA A 100 -6.88 0.68 22.58
C ALA A 100 -7.16 0.04 21.20
N VAL A 101 -7.27 0.84 20.14
CA VAL A 101 -7.35 0.33 18.76
C VAL A 101 -6.01 -0.24 18.31
N ALA A 102 -4.90 0.45 18.59
CA ALA A 102 -3.57 -0.04 18.27
C ALA A 102 -3.30 -1.40 18.94
N ASP A 103 -3.63 -1.55 20.22
CA ASP A 103 -3.52 -2.83 20.92
C ASP A 103 -4.32 -3.96 20.26
N LYS A 104 -5.53 -3.67 19.80
CA LYS A 104 -6.36 -4.65 19.06
C LYS A 104 -5.78 -4.99 17.69
N LEU A 105 -5.25 -4.01 16.97
CA LEU A 105 -4.56 -4.25 15.70
C LEU A 105 -3.26 -5.02 15.92
N SER A 106 -2.66 -4.90 17.11
CA SER A 106 -1.34 -5.46 17.40
C SER A 106 -1.29 -6.99 17.28
N ILE A 107 -2.43 -7.64 17.53
CA ILE A 107 -2.62 -9.09 17.54
C ILE A 107 -3.13 -9.64 16.20
N LEU A 108 -3.46 -8.79 15.24
CA LEU A 108 -3.92 -9.22 13.93
C LEU A 108 -2.73 -9.62 13.04
N ALA A 109 -2.92 -10.67 12.24
CA ALA A 109 -1.93 -11.21 11.31
C ALA A 109 -1.96 -10.51 9.93
N ILE A 110 -2.50 -9.30 9.86
CA ILE A 110 -2.60 -8.52 8.62
C ILE A 110 -1.57 -7.39 8.59
N PRO A 111 -1.12 -6.96 7.40
CA PRO A 111 -0.30 -5.75 7.24
C PRO A 111 -0.99 -4.52 7.82
N ARG A 112 -0.18 -3.63 8.41
CA ARG A 112 -0.68 -2.47 9.16
C ARG A 112 0.17 -1.24 8.86
N VAL A 113 -0.53 -0.14 8.61
CA VAL A 113 0.04 1.18 8.38
C VAL A 113 -0.55 2.14 9.41
N VAL A 114 0.29 2.98 10.00
CA VAL A 114 -0.13 4.08 10.86
C VAL A 114 0.16 5.38 10.14
N LEU A 115 -0.86 6.22 9.96
CA LEU A 115 -0.72 7.57 9.45
C LEU A 115 -0.83 8.56 10.62
N LEU A 116 0.26 9.28 10.86
CA LEU A 116 0.35 10.33 11.86
C LEU A 116 0.23 11.68 11.17
N ILE A 117 -0.85 12.42 11.45
CA ILE A 117 -1.10 13.73 10.84
C ILE A 117 -0.62 14.83 11.76
N GLY A 118 0.08 15.82 11.21
CA GLY A 118 0.54 17.02 11.92
C GLY A 118 1.74 16.81 12.85
N ALA A 119 2.45 15.69 12.73
CA ALA A 119 3.68 15.43 13.46
C ALA A 119 4.81 14.98 12.53
N GLU A 120 6.05 15.30 12.91
CA GLU A 120 7.28 14.82 12.25
C GLU A 120 8.01 13.78 13.11
N GLN A 121 7.49 13.48 14.30
CA GLN A 121 8.05 12.54 15.26
C GLN A 121 6.92 11.76 15.93
N MET A 122 7.26 10.61 16.53
CA MET A 122 6.28 9.78 17.23
C MET A 122 5.59 10.57 18.34
N PRO A 123 4.24 10.57 18.38
CA PRO A 123 3.51 11.21 19.46
C PRO A 123 3.71 10.43 20.76
N ARG A 124 3.29 11.05 21.85
CA ARG A 124 3.31 10.43 23.18
C ARG A 124 1.91 9.94 23.54
N VAL A 125 1.84 8.93 24.40
CA VAL A 125 0.62 8.61 25.14
C VAL A 125 0.55 9.43 26.42
N ASP A 126 -0.63 9.48 27.03
CA ASP A 126 -0.79 10.03 28.38
C ASP A 126 0.19 9.33 29.35
N GLY A 127 0.92 10.11 30.14
CA GLY A 127 2.04 9.62 30.96
C GLY A 127 3.42 9.70 30.30
N GLY A 128 3.54 10.23 29.08
CA GLY A 128 4.81 10.71 28.49
C GLY A 128 5.65 9.65 27.78
N ASN A 129 5.18 8.41 27.69
CA ASN A 129 5.83 7.35 26.91
C ASN A 129 5.62 7.57 25.41
N MET A 130 6.57 7.13 24.60
CA MET A 130 6.45 7.19 23.14
C MET A 130 5.42 6.17 22.65
N TRP A 131 4.45 6.61 21.85
CA TRP A 131 3.44 5.74 21.28
C TRP A 131 3.95 5.07 20.00
N TYR A 132 3.65 3.78 19.82
CA TYR A 132 3.90 3.05 18.59
C TYR A 132 2.92 1.87 18.46
N LEU A 133 2.60 1.49 17.22
CA LEU A 133 1.94 0.23 16.91
C LEU A 133 3.01 -0.78 16.49
N PRO A 134 3.26 -1.86 17.25
CA PRO A 134 4.24 -2.87 16.87
C PRO A 134 4.00 -3.38 15.44
N GLY A 135 5.06 -3.70 14.68
CA GLY A 135 4.93 -4.29 13.34
C GLY A 135 4.17 -3.47 12.29
N ALA A 136 3.80 -2.22 12.56
CA ALA A 136 3.20 -1.33 11.58
C ALA A 136 4.24 -0.41 10.95
N VAL A 137 4.07 -0.13 9.66
CA VAL A 137 4.79 0.94 8.99
C VAL A 137 4.18 2.26 9.40
N THR A 138 4.99 3.17 9.95
CA THR A 138 4.53 4.50 10.35
C THR A 138 4.86 5.52 9.27
N VAL A 139 3.85 6.29 8.89
CA VAL A 139 3.91 7.35 7.90
C VAL A 139 3.56 8.67 8.58
N PHE A 140 4.44 9.65 8.43
CA PHE A 140 4.20 11.01 8.91
C PHE A 140 3.65 11.87 7.79
N ALA A 141 2.58 12.60 8.09
CA ALA A 141 2.03 13.61 7.22
C ALA A 141 1.98 14.98 7.88
N ALA A 142 2.41 16.01 7.16
CA ALA A 142 2.46 17.37 7.70
C ALA A 142 1.04 17.95 7.92
N ASP A 143 0.09 17.59 7.05
CA ASP A 143 -1.29 18.05 7.11
C ASP A 143 -2.27 17.02 6.54
N SER A 144 -3.56 17.31 6.67
CA SER A 144 -4.65 16.48 6.16
C SER A 144 -4.99 16.80 4.69
N GLN A 145 -4.13 17.52 3.95
CA GLN A 145 -4.43 17.83 2.56
C GLN A 145 -4.30 16.56 1.71
N PRO A 146 -5.30 16.23 0.86
CA PRO A 146 -5.31 14.96 0.13
C PRO A 146 -4.05 14.70 -0.72
N ALA A 147 -3.46 15.73 -1.33
CA ALA A 147 -2.24 15.57 -2.13
C ALA A 147 -1.00 15.22 -1.28
N THR A 148 -0.84 15.88 -0.13
CA THR A 148 0.22 15.62 0.85
C THR A 148 0.08 14.20 1.40
N LEU A 149 -1.14 13.89 1.88
CA LEU A 149 -1.48 12.56 2.39
C LEU A 149 -1.15 11.48 1.36
N LEU A 150 -1.61 11.64 0.12
CA LEU A 150 -1.38 10.63 -0.92
C LEU A 150 0.11 10.40 -1.17
N LYS A 151 0.89 11.48 -1.27
CA LYS A 151 2.32 11.41 -1.57
C LYS A 151 3.09 10.60 -0.53
N GLN A 152 2.69 10.68 0.74
CA GLN A 152 3.34 10.00 1.85
C GLN A 152 2.76 8.60 2.10
N LEU A 153 1.43 8.47 2.00
CA LEU A 153 0.71 7.25 2.31
C LEU A 153 0.78 6.20 1.20
N ALA A 154 0.70 6.60 -0.07
CA ALA A 154 0.61 5.65 -1.19
C ALA A 154 1.81 4.69 -1.28
N PRO A 155 3.08 5.15 -1.15
CA PRO A 155 4.22 4.24 -1.16
C PRO A 155 4.15 3.18 -0.05
N ALA A 156 3.81 3.60 1.18
CA ALA A 156 3.71 2.70 2.32
C ALA A 156 2.59 1.66 2.17
N ILE A 157 1.43 2.07 1.63
CA ILE A 157 0.34 1.13 1.31
C ILE A 157 0.79 0.11 0.27
N VAL A 158 1.44 0.55 -0.82
CA VAL A 158 1.88 -0.35 -1.88
C VAL A 158 2.93 -1.34 -1.39
N GLU A 159 3.89 -0.88 -0.58
CA GLU A 159 4.93 -1.73 0.00
C GLU A 159 4.36 -2.78 0.95
N GLN A 160 3.34 -2.43 1.75
CA GLN A 160 2.72 -3.34 2.71
C GLN A 160 1.66 -4.27 2.10
N LEU A 161 1.09 -3.92 0.94
CA LEU A 161 0.17 -4.79 0.23
C LEU A 161 0.90 -6.01 -0.35
N PRO A 162 0.27 -7.20 -0.31
CA PRO A 162 0.74 -8.36 -1.06
C PRO A 162 0.95 -8.01 -2.54
N ASP A 163 2.06 -8.47 -3.13
CA ASP A 163 2.47 -8.12 -4.50
C ASP A 163 1.33 -8.37 -5.52
N GLU A 164 0.65 -9.51 -5.38
CA GLU A 164 -0.50 -9.94 -6.19
C GLU A 164 -1.72 -9.01 -6.12
N LEU A 165 -1.85 -8.19 -5.07
CA LEU A 165 -2.97 -7.25 -4.91
C LEU A 165 -2.64 -5.83 -5.37
N ARG A 166 -1.37 -5.49 -5.61
CA ARG A 166 -0.96 -4.10 -5.96
C ARG A 166 -1.64 -3.58 -7.22
N VAL A 167 -1.72 -4.39 -8.27
CA VAL A 167 -2.35 -4.01 -9.54
C VAL A 167 -3.87 -3.84 -9.37
N ALA A 168 -4.52 -4.76 -8.65
CA ALA A 168 -5.94 -4.66 -8.31
C ALA A 168 -6.24 -3.40 -7.48
N ALA A 169 -5.39 -3.09 -6.50
CA ALA A 169 -5.49 -1.90 -5.67
C ALA A 169 -5.39 -0.62 -6.51
N ALA A 170 -4.40 -0.50 -7.40
CA ALA A 170 -4.27 0.66 -8.30
C ALA A 170 -5.41 0.81 -9.31
N ARG A 171 -6.06 -0.30 -9.69
CA ARG A 171 -7.26 -0.27 -10.54
C ARG A 171 -8.44 0.34 -9.78
N GLN A 172 -8.67 -0.10 -8.54
CA GLN A 172 -9.80 0.29 -7.70
C GLN A 172 -9.62 1.64 -6.97
N LEU A 173 -8.37 1.99 -6.67
CA LEU A 173 -7.95 3.21 -5.97
C LEU A 173 -6.99 4.01 -6.87
N PRO A 174 -7.52 4.94 -7.68
CA PRO A 174 -6.72 5.70 -8.64
C PRO A 174 -5.49 6.40 -8.05
N GLY A 175 -5.57 6.82 -6.77
CA GLY A 175 -4.47 7.50 -6.09
C GLY A 175 -3.23 6.62 -5.90
N LEU A 176 -3.38 5.29 -5.91
CA LEU A 176 -2.26 4.37 -5.75
C LEU A 176 -1.49 4.10 -7.05
N ARG A 177 -2.00 4.53 -8.21
CA ARG A 177 -1.44 4.15 -9.52
C ARG A 177 0.01 4.55 -9.71
N ASP A 178 0.35 5.78 -9.35
CA ASP A 178 1.73 6.28 -9.51
C ASP A 178 2.70 5.51 -8.60
N ALA A 179 2.27 5.19 -7.37
CA ALA A 179 3.08 4.41 -6.44
C ALA A 179 3.28 2.97 -6.93
N VAL A 180 2.21 2.31 -7.40
CA VAL A 180 2.30 0.95 -7.97
C VAL A 180 3.16 0.93 -9.23
N ALA A 181 2.99 1.90 -10.14
CA ALA A 181 3.80 1.99 -11.34
C ALA A 181 5.29 2.14 -11.00
N ARG A 182 5.64 2.99 -10.03
CA ARG A 182 7.02 3.13 -9.56
C ARG A 182 7.58 1.86 -8.93
N SER A 183 6.77 1.13 -8.14
CA SER A 183 7.15 -0.17 -7.58
C SER A 183 7.52 -1.17 -8.68
N LEU A 184 6.63 -1.33 -9.68
CA LEU A 184 6.85 -2.25 -10.79
C LEU A 184 8.07 -1.88 -11.64
N ILE A 185 8.29 -0.59 -11.89
CA ILE A 185 9.49 -0.10 -12.58
C ILE A 185 10.75 -0.41 -11.76
N GLY A 186 10.70 -0.20 -10.44
CA GLY A 186 11.81 -0.50 -9.53
C GLY A 186 12.18 -1.99 -9.53
N GLU A 187 11.19 -2.87 -9.37
CA GLU A 187 11.38 -4.33 -9.39
C GLU A 187 11.97 -4.82 -10.71
N SER A 188 11.43 -4.34 -11.84
CA SER A 188 11.95 -4.67 -13.17
C SER A 188 13.39 -4.17 -13.35
N SER A 189 13.69 -2.96 -12.90
CA SER A 189 15.04 -2.37 -12.98
C SER A 189 16.05 -3.16 -12.15
N PHE A 190 15.67 -3.58 -10.93
CA PHE A 190 16.53 -4.38 -10.05
C PHE A 190 16.81 -5.78 -10.62
N SER A 191 15.78 -6.43 -11.18
CA SER A 191 15.92 -7.73 -11.86
C SER A 191 16.86 -7.63 -13.06
N ASN A 192 16.67 -6.62 -13.92
CA ASN A 192 17.54 -6.37 -15.08
C ASN A 192 18.99 -6.10 -14.67
N ALA A 193 19.21 -5.31 -13.60
CA ALA A 193 20.54 -5.04 -13.08
C ALA A 193 21.22 -6.31 -12.53
N SER A 194 20.47 -7.14 -11.80
CA SER A 194 20.98 -8.41 -11.23
C SER A 194 21.36 -9.42 -12.32
N TYR A 195 20.53 -9.52 -13.37
CA TYR A 195 20.84 -10.35 -14.53
C TYR A 195 22.12 -9.86 -15.23
N ALA A 196 22.21 -8.56 -15.54
CA ALA A 196 23.38 -7.97 -16.19
C ALA A 196 24.67 -8.16 -15.38
N PHE A 197 24.59 -8.05 -14.05
CA PHE A 197 25.72 -8.31 -13.16
C PHE A 197 26.17 -9.77 -13.18
N THR A 198 25.22 -10.70 -13.12
CA THR A 198 25.51 -12.15 -13.12
C THR A 198 26.04 -12.63 -14.47
N SER A 199 25.51 -12.12 -15.58
CA SER A 199 26.02 -12.43 -16.92
C SER A 199 27.40 -11.83 -17.15
N GLY A 200 27.63 -10.60 -16.68
CA GLY A 200 28.95 -9.95 -16.76
C GLY A 200 30.04 -10.65 -15.95
N LEU A 201 29.70 -11.20 -14.77
CA LEU A 201 30.63 -12.04 -13.99
C LEU A 201 30.97 -13.35 -14.69
N SER A 202 30.02 -13.96 -15.39
CA SER A 202 30.25 -15.20 -16.14
C SER A 202 31.16 -15.01 -17.36
N GLU A 203 31.18 -13.80 -17.95
CA GLU A 203 32.11 -13.44 -19.03
C GLU A 203 33.52 -13.07 -18.53
N MET A 204 33.69 -12.75 -17.24
CA MET A 204 34.98 -12.39 -16.64
C MET A 204 35.80 -13.59 -16.13
N VAL A 205 35.20 -14.79 -16.06
CA VAL A 205 35.93 -16.02 -15.69
C VAL A 205 36.41 -16.70 -16.98
N PRO A 206 37.74 -16.72 -17.25
CA PRO A 206 38.26 -17.45 -18.40
C PRO A 206 38.07 -18.95 -18.17
N VAL A 207 37.60 -19.67 -19.20
CA VAL A 207 37.59 -21.14 -19.24
C VAL A 207 38.95 -21.66 -19.70
#